data_AF-A0A372IQJ1-F1
#
_entry.id   AF-A0A372IQJ1-F1
#
_cell.length_a   1.000
_cell.length_b   1.000
_cell.length_c   1.000
_cell.angle_alpha   90.00
_cell.angle_beta   90.00
_cell.angle_gamma   90.00
#
_symmetry.space_group_name_H-M   'P 1'
#
loop_
_entity.id
_entity.type
_entity.pdbx_description
1 polymer ?
#
loop_
_entity_poly.entity_id
_entity_poly.type
_entity_poly.pdbx_seq_one_letter_code
_entity_poly.pdbx_strand_id
1 'polypeptide(L)'
;MASIAATAPILLAGCGLAAAPQPPSLKLPEPVTNLTAVRTGSSVVLHWTMPRRTTDRVTLVGGQRVHICRRVETAPCQSAGDILAMPGKPAEFTDTLPADLTTGSPRLLSYVLELRNHAGKTAGPSNSAFLAAGQAPSSVAGLRAEARVDGVVLHWQKAAVTGGTVLRIHRILITPPKAPKPSEVSGTPPPEEQTLEVDLTAGDPGIALDRGAALDHLWRYTAERVQKQTLETHAVETSGEPGGPVTLDAKDIFPPAVPQGLVAVADEQGKAIDLSWAPDTEPDLAGYAIYRRELSGTSPASPSRHPVAAPSFHDAAVQPGTRYAWSVSALDKDGNESPRSPEVEEELPSQPQP
;
A
#
# COMPACT_ATOMS: atom_id res chain seq x y z
N MET A 1 29.24 26.55 91.88
CA MET A 1 30.44 25.99 91.22
C MET A 1 30.05 25.70 89.78
N ALA A 2 30.57 26.47 88.82
CA ALA A 2 30.21 26.39 87.40
C ALA A 2 31.05 25.30 86.70
N SER A 3 30.38 24.40 85.98
CA SER A 3 31.01 23.32 85.23
C SER A 3 31.20 23.74 83.77
N ILE A 4 32.46 23.73 83.30
CA ILE A 4 32.86 24.15 81.95
C ILE A 4 32.64 22.97 80.98
N ALA A 5 31.77 23.15 80.00
CA ALA A 5 31.60 22.22 78.89
C ALA A 5 32.65 22.50 77.80
N ALA A 6 33.56 21.55 77.58
CA ALA A 6 34.56 21.61 76.52
C ALA A 6 34.00 20.99 75.23
N THR A 7 33.73 21.82 74.22
CA THR A 7 33.43 21.40 72.85
C THR A 7 34.73 21.22 72.06
N ALA A 8 35.02 19.99 71.64
CA ALA A 8 36.14 19.65 70.77
C ALA A 8 35.74 19.77 69.27
N PRO A 9 36.57 20.35 68.40
CA PRO A 9 36.28 20.44 66.98
C PRO A 9 36.66 19.14 66.25
N ILE A 10 35.72 18.56 65.50
CA ILE A 10 35.96 17.44 64.59
C ILE A 10 36.46 18.02 63.25
N LEU A 11 37.76 17.86 62.98
CA LEU A 11 38.36 18.15 61.68
C LEU A 11 38.08 16.97 60.73
N LEU A 12 37.17 17.18 59.77
CA LEU A 12 36.98 16.27 58.64
C LEU A 12 38.16 16.42 57.66
N ALA A 13 39.13 15.52 57.75
CA ALA A 13 40.18 15.39 56.74
C ALA A 13 39.59 14.75 55.46
N GLY A 14 39.25 15.59 54.49
CA GLY A 14 38.86 15.13 53.15
C GLY A 14 40.08 14.63 52.38
N CYS A 15 40.24 13.31 52.25
CA CYS A 15 41.22 12.72 51.34
C CYS A 15 40.76 12.92 49.88
N GLY A 16 41.12 14.05 49.28
CA GLY A 16 41.00 14.25 47.83
C GLY A 16 42.07 13.44 47.11
N LEU A 17 41.77 12.21 46.69
CA LEU A 17 42.62 11.49 45.74
C LEU A 17 42.58 12.24 44.40
N ALA A 18 43.70 12.85 44.03
CA ALA A 18 43.87 13.41 42.70
C ALA A 18 43.69 12.28 41.69
N ALA A 19 42.60 12.34 40.91
CA ALA A 19 42.39 11.40 39.82
C ALA A 19 43.55 11.50 38.82
N ALA A 20 43.95 10.36 38.25
CA ALA A 20 44.97 10.35 37.22
C ALA A 20 44.60 11.34 36.09
N PRO A 21 45.57 12.09 35.54
CA PRO A 21 45.29 13.02 34.46
C PRO A 21 44.66 12.27 33.30
N GLN A 22 43.46 12.71 32.89
CA GLN A 22 42.80 12.13 31.71
C GLN A 22 43.57 12.54 30.45
N PRO A 23 43.80 11.61 29.51
CA PRO A 23 44.36 11.96 28.22
C PRO A 23 43.48 12.99 27.49
N PRO A 24 44.07 13.87 26.68
CA PRO A 24 43.33 14.93 26.01
C PRO A 24 42.25 14.34 25.10
N SER A 25 41.01 14.79 25.28
CA SER A 25 39.91 14.38 24.42
C SER A 25 40.13 14.83 22.98
N LEU A 26 40.02 13.88 22.06
CA LEU A 26 40.06 14.13 20.62
C LEU A 26 38.71 14.62 20.08
N LYS A 27 37.65 14.66 20.90
CA LYS A 27 36.29 15.08 20.54
C LYS A 27 35.83 14.45 19.21
N LEU A 28 36.01 13.13 19.11
CA LEU A 28 35.66 12.38 17.90
C LEU A 28 34.15 12.15 17.89
N PRO A 29 33.43 12.48 16.81
CA PRO A 29 32.01 12.12 16.68
C PRO A 29 31.79 10.61 16.88
N GLU A 30 30.70 10.22 17.53
CA GLU A 30 30.29 8.80 17.54
C GLU A 30 30.02 8.31 16.10
N PRO A 31 30.34 7.05 15.75
CA PRO A 31 29.96 6.51 14.45
C PRO A 31 28.44 6.45 14.29
N VAL A 32 27.97 6.62 13.06
CA VAL A 32 26.57 6.37 12.70
C VAL A 32 26.26 4.88 12.85
N THR A 33 25.11 4.54 13.42
CA THR A 33 24.72 3.14 13.68
C THR A 33 23.46 2.70 12.92
N ASN A 34 22.78 3.62 12.25
CA ASN A 34 21.54 3.39 11.53
C ASN A 34 21.62 3.77 10.04
N LEU A 35 22.79 3.62 9.42
CA LEU A 35 22.93 3.83 7.99
C LEU A 35 22.10 2.80 7.22
N THR A 36 21.24 3.28 6.33
CA THR A 36 20.52 2.47 5.34
C THR A 36 20.76 3.03 3.94
N ALA A 37 20.54 2.21 2.92
CA ALA A 37 20.63 2.62 1.53
C ALA A 37 19.59 1.88 0.69
N VAL A 38 19.04 2.56 -0.31
CA VAL A 38 18.12 2.00 -1.30
C VAL A 38 18.65 2.33 -2.68
N ARG A 39 18.53 1.38 -3.63
CA ARG A 39 18.98 1.54 -5.01
C ARG A 39 17.80 1.44 -5.97
N THR A 40 17.64 2.47 -6.81
CA THR A 40 16.73 2.52 -7.95
C THR A 40 17.55 2.83 -9.21
N GLY A 41 17.61 1.89 -10.15
CA GLY A 41 18.40 2.04 -11.37
C GLY A 41 19.88 2.28 -11.06
N SER A 42 20.39 3.45 -11.44
CA SER A 42 21.76 3.90 -11.13
C SER A 42 21.85 4.79 -9.89
N SER A 43 20.73 5.20 -9.30
CA SER A 43 20.69 6.08 -8.14
C SER A 43 20.70 5.27 -6.84
N VAL A 44 21.58 5.63 -5.91
CA VAL A 44 21.61 5.10 -4.55
C VAL A 44 21.33 6.24 -3.59
N VAL A 45 20.27 6.09 -2.80
CA VAL A 45 19.91 7.05 -1.76
C VAL A 45 20.26 6.45 -0.41
N LEU A 46 21.12 7.15 0.34
CA LEU A 46 21.54 6.76 1.69
C LEU A 46 20.80 7.61 2.71
N HIS A 47 20.37 6.99 3.81
CA HIS A 47 19.68 7.66 4.91
C HIS A 47 20.32 7.29 6.25
N TRP A 48 20.46 8.27 7.14
CA TRP A 48 20.91 8.05 8.51
C TRP A 48 20.50 9.18 9.45
N THR A 49 20.77 9.01 10.74
CA THR A 49 20.63 10.07 11.74
C THR A 49 22.00 10.47 12.29
N MET A 50 22.29 11.76 12.29
CA MET A 50 23.56 12.25 12.83
C MET A 50 23.64 12.03 14.34
N PRO A 51 24.78 11.54 14.86
CA PRO A 51 25.00 11.44 16.30
C PRO A 51 24.90 12.82 16.94
N ARG A 52 24.49 12.85 18.21
CA ARG A 52 24.42 14.09 19.01
C ARG A 52 25.69 14.33 19.81
N ARG A 53 26.52 13.31 19.96
CA ARG A 53 27.65 13.30 20.89
C ARG A 53 28.92 12.73 20.25
N THR A 54 30.03 13.07 20.87
CA THR A 54 31.35 12.48 20.64
C THR A 54 31.50 11.19 21.46
N THR A 55 32.55 10.41 21.18
CA THR A 55 32.88 9.18 21.91
C THR A 55 33.18 9.40 23.39
N ASP A 56 33.57 10.61 23.79
CA ASP A 56 33.73 11.06 25.17
C ASP A 56 32.45 11.70 25.75
N ARG A 57 31.29 11.51 25.10
CA ARG A 57 29.95 11.97 25.50
C ARG A 57 29.76 13.48 25.52
N VAL A 58 30.62 14.24 24.86
CA VAL A 58 30.49 15.69 24.69
C VAL A 58 29.53 15.99 23.55
N THR A 59 28.70 17.02 23.69
CA THR A 59 27.76 17.43 22.63
C THR A 59 28.51 17.91 21.39
N LEU A 60 28.13 17.38 20.22
CA LEU A 60 28.64 17.87 18.95
C LEU A 60 28.01 19.22 18.62
N VAL A 61 28.83 20.16 18.15
CA VAL A 61 28.41 21.52 17.79
C VAL A 61 28.84 21.80 16.36
N GLY A 62 27.97 22.48 15.61
CA GLY A 62 28.20 22.83 14.21
C GLY A 62 28.11 21.64 13.26
N GLY A 63 28.25 21.92 11.97
CA GLY A 63 28.20 20.91 10.92
C GLY A 63 29.39 19.96 11.03
N GLN A 64 29.11 18.65 11.02
CA GLN A 64 30.12 17.61 10.99
C GLN A 64 30.37 17.18 9.55
N ARG A 65 31.63 16.99 9.17
CA ARG A 65 31.97 16.46 7.85
C ARG A 65 31.77 14.95 7.86
N VAL A 66 30.95 14.48 6.93
CA VAL A 66 30.65 13.07 6.69
C VAL A 66 31.29 12.69 5.36
N HIS A 67 32.22 11.75 5.40
CA HIS A 67 32.80 11.14 4.22
C HIS A 67 32.02 9.87 3.88
N ILE A 68 31.55 9.76 2.64
CA ILE A 68 30.78 8.61 2.14
C ILE A 68 31.72 7.73 1.32
N CYS A 69 31.92 6.52 1.80
CA CYS A 69 32.71 5.50 1.15
C CYS A 69 31.82 4.45 0.51
N ARG A 70 32.11 4.11 -0.75
CA ARG A 70 31.52 2.99 -1.49
C ARG A 70 32.56 1.91 -1.71
N ARG A 71 32.18 0.65 -1.50
CA ARG A 71 33.05 -0.52 -1.71
C ARG A 71 32.32 -1.60 -2.50
N VAL A 72 32.99 -2.14 -3.51
CA VAL A 72 32.53 -3.31 -4.26
C VAL A 72 33.28 -4.52 -3.74
N GLU A 73 32.56 -5.51 -3.21
CA GLU A 73 33.12 -6.74 -2.64
C GLU A 73 34.27 -6.43 -1.67
N THR A 74 35.48 -6.92 -1.97
CA THR A 74 36.69 -6.73 -1.17
C THR A 74 37.59 -5.61 -1.67
N ALA A 75 37.17 -4.86 -2.69
CA ALA A 75 37.96 -3.78 -3.26
C ALA A 75 38.23 -2.66 -2.23
N PRO A 76 39.27 -1.83 -2.43
CA PRO A 76 39.47 -0.65 -1.62
C PRO A 76 38.24 0.27 -1.63
N CYS A 77 38.05 0.98 -0.52
CA CYS A 77 37.06 2.04 -0.42
C CYS A 77 37.29 3.10 -1.51
N GLN A 78 36.23 3.46 -2.24
CA GLN A 78 36.20 4.60 -3.15
C GLN A 78 35.31 5.70 -2.57
N SER A 79 35.76 6.95 -2.69
CA SER A 79 34.98 8.11 -2.26
C SER A 79 33.75 8.27 -3.16
N ALA A 80 32.55 8.17 -2.58
CA ALA A 80 31.30 8.55 -3.24
C ALA A 80 31.01 10.05 -3.08
N GLY A 81 31.48 10.67 -2.00
CA GLY A 81 31.37 12.10 -1.77
C GLY A 81 31.58 12.50 -0.32
N ASP A 82 31.43 13.80 -0.05
CA ASP A 82 31.49 14.38 1.29
C ASP A 82 30.32 15.36 1.47
N ILE A 83 29.71 15.38 2.66
CA ILE A 83 28.70 16.37 3.03
C ILE A 83 28.98 16.98 4.40
N LEU A 84 28.32 18.10 4.69
CA LEU A 84 28.21 18.66 6.04
C LEU A 84 26.81 18.40 6.58
N ALA A 85 26.73 17.75 7.74
CA ALA A 85 25.45 17.41 8.37
C ALA A 85 25.41 17.85 9.84
N MET A 86 24.22 18.27 10.30
CA MET A 86 24.04 18.82 11.65
C MET A 86 23.76 17.70 12.67
N PRO A 87 24.36 17.74 13.88
CA PRO A 87 24.12 16.77 14.94
C PRO A 87 22.63 16.57 15.27
N GLY A 88 22.22 15.32 15.46
CA GLY A 88 20.85 14.95 15.85
C GLY A 88 19.77 15.16 14.78
N LYS A 89 20.14 15.51 13.55
CA LYS A 89 19.22 15.65 12.41
C LYS A 89 19.28 14.43 11.49
N PRO A 90 18.16 14.08 10.80
CA PRO A 90 18.24 13.17 9.67
C PRO A 90 19.14 13.78 8.59
N ALA A 91 19.87 12.91 7.90
CA ALA A 91 20.74 13.29 6.80
C ALA A 91 20.60 12.28 5.66
N GLU A 92 20.83 12.76 4.45
CA GLU A 92 20.67 12.02 3.21
C GLU A 92 21.82 12.37 2.25
N PHE A 93 22.22 11.38 1.43
CA PHE A 93 23.13 11.57 0.32
C PHE A 93 22.70 10.70 -0.86
N THR A 94 22.75 11.24 -2.07
CA THR A 94 22.48 10.49 -3.30
C THR A 94 23.79 10.26 -4.05
N ASP A 95 24.12 9.00 -4.28
CA ASP A 95 25.22 8.59 -5.17
C ASP A 95 24.65 8.15 -6.52
N THR A 96 25.24 8.64 -7.61
CA THR A 96 24.95 8.16 -8.96
C THR A 96 26.02 7.15 -9.35
N LEU A 97 25.64 5.88 -9.44
CA LEU A 97 26.57 4.80 -9.74
C LEU A 97 27.15 4.96 -11.16
N PRO A 98 28.47 4.79 -11.32
CA PRO A 98 29.11 4.77 -12.62
C PRO A 98 28.69 3.52 -13.42
N ALA A 99 28.84 3.60 -14.75
CA ALA A 99 28.31 2.60 -15.69
C ALA A 99 28.79 1.15 -15.40
N ASP A 100 30.03 0.98 -14.96
CA ASP A 100 30.63 -0.30 -14.60
C ASP A 100 29.98 -0.96 -13.38
N LEU A 101 29.30 -0.19 -12.52
CA LEU A 101 28.53 -0.68 -11.37
C LEU A 101 27.05 -0.88 -11.67
N THR A 102 26.60 -0.52 -12.88
CA THR A 102 25.19 -0.66 -13.31
C THR A 102 24.98 -1.72 -14.39
N THR A 103 26.04 -2.44 -14.76
CA THR A 103 26.03 -3.45 -15.82
C THR A 103 26.62 -4.78 -15.32
N GLY A 104 26.28 -5.87 -16.00
CA GLY A 104 26.80 -7.20 -15.68
C GLY A 104 26.11 -7.86 -14.48
N SER A 105 26.71 -8.96 -14.02
CA SER A 105 26.19 -9.78 -12.93
C SER A 105 26.17 -9.03 -11.59
N PRO A 106 25.24 -9.38 -10.69
CA PRO A 106 25.19 -8.80 -9.36
C PRO A 106 26.48 -9.00 -8.56
N ARG A 107 26.96 -7.94 -7.92
CA ARG A 107 28.12 -7.95 -7.01
C ARG A 107 27.78 -7.20 -5.74
N LEU A 108 28.31 -7.63 -4.60
CA LEU A 108 28.02 -6.99 -3.32
C LEU A 108 28.58 -5.56 -3.34
N LEU A 109 27.71 -4.59 -3.10
CA LEU A 109 28.05 -3.19 -2.93
C LEU A 109 27.80 -2.82 -1.47
N SER A 110 28.71 -2.08 -0.85
CA SER A 110 28.51 -1.59 0.52
C SER A 110 28.87 -0.12 0.63
N TYR A 111 28.15 0.58 1.50
CA TYR A 111 28.47 1.94 1.91
C TYR A 111 28.78 2.00 3.39
N VAL A 112 29.77 2.82 3.73
CA VAL A 112 30.09 3.19 5.11
C VAL A 112 30.32 4.69 5.20
N LEU A 113 29.98 5.27 6.34
CA LEU A 113 30.22 6.69 6.63
C LEU A 113 31.37 6.82 7.61
N GLU A 114 32.22 7.83 7.40
CA GLU A 114 33.22 8.24 8.38
C GLU A 114 33.00 9.69 8.77
N LEU A 115 32.76 9.93 10.06
CA LEU A 115 32.61 11.26 10.61
C LEU A 115 33.98 11.78 11.05
N ARG A 116 34.31 13.00 10.63
CA ARG A 116 35.60 13.63 10.94
C ARG A 116 35.40 14.82 11.87
N ASN A 117 36.24 14.91 12.90
CA ASN A 117 36.34 16.11 13.73
C ASN A 117 37.01 17.27 12.95
N HIS A 118 37.12 18.44 13.57
CA HIS A 118 37.78 19.62 12.98
C HIS A 118 39.25 19.38 12.57
N ALA A 119 39.93 18.43 13.21
CA ALA A 119 41.31 18.03 12.89
C ALA A 119 41.39 16.87 11.86
N GLY A 120 40.27 16.47 11.26
CA GLY A 120 40.21 15.41 10.26
C GLY A 120 40.31 13.98 10.82
N LYS A 121 40.23 13.79 12.14
CA LYS A 121 40.29 12.48 12.80
C LYS A 121 38.91 11.85 12.91
N THR A 122 38.85 10.53 12.87
CA THR A 122 37.62 9.72 12.91
C THR A 122 37.63 8.73 14.08
N ALA A 123 36.45 8.38 14.58
CA ALA A 123 36.24 7.30 15.55
C ALA A 123 36.08 5.91 14.90
N GLY A 124 36.11 5.84 13.56
CA GLY A 124 35.86 4.62 12.79
C GLY A 124 34.63 4.74 11.88
N PRO A 125 34.35 3.70 11.09
CA PRO A 125 33.23 3.68 10.16
C PRO A 125 31.89 3.47 10.88
N SER A 126 30.81 3.85 10.22
CA SER A 126 29.46 3.45 10.57
C SER A 126 29.22 1.95 10.41
N ASN A 127 28.01 1.48 10.74
CA ASN A 127 27.50 0.23 10.18
C ASN A 127 27.52 0.28 8.64
N SER A 128 27.66 -0.88 8.00
CA SER A 128 27.58 -0.99 6.54
C SER A 128 26.13 -1.05 6.08
N ALA A 129 25.81 -0.34 5.00
CA ALA A 129 24.58 -0.54 4.23
C ALA A 129 24.93 -1.34 2.96
N PHE A 130 24.27 -2.48 2.76
CA PHE A 130 24.55 -3.41 1.67
C PHE A 130 23.51 -3.29 0.55
N LEU A 131 23.99 -3.36 -0.69
CA LEU A 131 23.25 -3.26 -1.94
C LEU A 131 23.85 -4.23 -2.97
N ALA A 132 23.21 -4.33 -4.13
CA ALA A 132 23.84 -4.95 -5.29
C ALA A 132 24.31 -3.87 -6.28
N ALA A 133 25.54 -4.00 -6.77
CA ALA A 133 25.94 -3.49 -8.08
C ALA A 133 25.43 -4.46 -9.18
N GLY A 134 25.59 -4.08 -10.45
CA GLY A 134 25.16 -4.86 -11.59
C GLY A 134 23.87 -4.33 -12.23
N GLN A 135 23.37 -5.05 -13.22
CA GLN A 135 22.19 -4.64 -13.97
C GLN A 135 20.93 -4.57 -13.09
N ALA A 136 20.25 -3.43 -13.11
CA ALA A 136 18.95 -3.28 -12.46
C ALA A 136 17.83 -3.91 -13.31
N PRO A 137 16.69 -4.30 -12.70
CA PRO A 137 15.52 -4.74 -13.45
C PRO A 137 15.04 -3.72 -14.48
N SER A 138 14.41 -4.19 -15.54
CA SER A 138 13.80 -3.33 -16.56
C SER A 138 12.58 -2.59 -16.01
N SER A 139 12.41 -1.35 -16.46
CA SER A 139 11.26 -0.51 -16.09
C SER A 139 9.92 -1.13 -16.48
N VAL A 140 8.86 -0.80 -15.74
CA VAL A 140 7.51 -1.29 -16.02
C VAL A 140 6.89 -0.43 -17.13
N ALA A 141 6.80 -0.98 -18.34
CA ALA A 141 6.18 -0.31 -19.48
C ALA A 141 4.70 -0.71 -19.63
N GLY A 142 3.89 0.21 -20.17
CA GLY A 142 2.49 -0.07 -20.53
C GLY A 142 1.58 -0.37 -19.34
N LEU A 143 1.89 0.18 -18.16
CA LEU A 143 1.04 0.06 -16.98
C LEU A 143 -0.33 0.70 -17.26
N ARG A 144 -1.40 -0.08 -17.12
CA ARG A 144 -2.78 0.36 -17.23
C ARG A 144 -3.61 -0.29 -16.13
N ALA A 145 -4.71 0.37 -15.77
CA ALA A 145 -5.61 -0.05 -14.71
C ALA A 145 -7.04 -0.06 -15.25
N GLU A 146 -7.80 -1.10 -14.93
CA GLU A 146 -9.20 -1.25 -15.31
C GLU A 146 -9.99 -1.68 -14.07
N ALA A 147 -11.16 -1.06 -13.85
CA ALA A 147 -12.03 -1.44 -12.74
C ALA A 147 -12.65 -2.82 -13.00
N ARG A 148 -12.90 -3.56 -11.92
CA ARG A 148 -13.60 -4.84 -11.90
C ARG A 148 -14.51 -4.90 -10.68
N VAL A 149 -15.54 -5.74 -10.76
CA VAL A 149 -16.46 -6.01 -9.64
C VAL A 149 -15.75 -6.36 -8.32
N ASP A 150 -14.57 -7.00 -8.40
CA ASP A 150 -13.78 -7.42 -7.25
C ASP A 150 -12.48 -6.61 -7.03
N GLY A 151 -12.36 -5.42 -7.63
CA GLY A 151 -11.26 -4.48 -7.38
C GLY A 151 -10.72 -3.81 -8.64
N VAL A 152 -9.40 -3.66 -8.75
CA VAL A 152 -8.74 -3.07 -9.93
C VAL A 152 -7.78 -4.07 -10.55
N VAL A 153 -7.96 -4.38 -11.84
CA VAL A 153 -7.00 -5.18 -12.59
C VAL A 153 -5.93 -4.27 -13.20
N LEU A 154 -4.68 -4.58 -12.91
CA LEU A 154 -3.50 -3.92 -13.46
C LEU A 154 -2.93 -4.79 -14.56
N HIS A 155 -2.54 -4.17 -15.66
CA HIS A 155 -1.82 -4.82 -16.74
C HIS A 155 -0.55 -4.06 -17.08
N TRP A 156 0.48 -4.77 -17.53
CA TRP A 156 1.74 -4.19 -17.98
C TRP A 156 2.40 -5.05 -19.06
N GLN A 157 3.40 -4.51 -19.72
CA GLN A 157 4.20 -5.25 -20.69
C GLN A 157 5.12 -6.23 -19.96
N LYS A 158 4.98 -7.52 -20.29
CA LYS A 158 5.85 -8.58 -19.79
C LYS A 158 7.31 -8.30 -20.15
N ALA A 159 8.21 -8.62 -19.23
CA ALA A 159 9.65 -8.61 -19.48
C ALA A 159 10.27 -9.95 -19.10
N ALA A 160 11.47 -10.21 -19.63
CA ALA A 160 12.30 -11.29 -19.11
C ALA A 160 12.68 -10.94 -17.66
N VAL A 161 12.41 -11.87 -16.75
CA VAL A 161 12.68 -11.72 -15.31
C VAL A 161 13.60 -12.83 -14.85
N THR A 162 14.45 -12.52 -13.88
CA THR A 162 15.32 -13.49 -13.19
C THR A 162 14.67 -13.97 -11.91
N GLY A 163 15.10 -15.13 -11.40
CA GLY A 163 14.58 -15.66 -10.14
C GLY A 163 14.75 -14.65 -9.00
N GLY A 164 13.72 -14.48 -8.17
CA GLY A 164 13.68 -13.50 -7.08
C GLY A 164 13.21 -12.09 -7.51
N THR A 165 12.75 -11.92 -8.75
CA THR A 165 12.10 -10.67 -9.16
C THR A 165 10.66 -10.62 -8.66
N VAL A 166 10.28 -9.48 -8.08
CA VAL A 166 8.88 -9.13 -7.77
C VAL A 166 8.49 -7.86 -8.51
N LEU A 167 7.19 -7.67 -8.76
CA LEU A 167 6.63 -6.37 -9.11
C LEU A 167 6.15 -5.69 -7.83
N ARG A 168 6.70 -4.53 -7.50
CA ARG A 168 6.24 -3.69 -6.40
C ARG A 168 5.31 -2.62 -6.98
N ILE A 169 4.06 -2.63 -6.54
CA ILE A 169 3.02 -1.70 -6.95
C ILE A 169 2.75 -0.76 -5.78
N HIS A 170 2.89 0.53 -6.02
CA HIS A 170 2.48 1.57 -5.08
C HIS A 170 1.10 2.07 -5.51
N ARG A 171 0.13 1.93 -4.60
CA ARG A 171 -1.22 2.45 -4.74
C ARG A 171 -1.39 3.66 -3.84
N ILE A 172 -1.97 4.72 -4.40
CA ILE A 172 -2.26 5.97 -3.70
C ILE A 172 -3.74 6.27 -3.89
N LEU A 173 -4.48 6.42 -2.78
CA LEU A 173 -5.83 6.98 -2.83
C LEU A 173 -5.74 8.49 -3.06
N ILE A 174 -6.26 8.97 -4.20
CA ILE A 174 -6.38 10.41 -4.44
C ILE A 174 -7.70 10.87 -3.82
N THR A 175 -7.63 11.41 -2.61
CA THR A 175 -8.77 12.11 -2.03
C THR A 175 -8.96 13.44 -2.77
N PRO A 176 -10.13 13.72 -3.38
CA PRO A 176 -10.41 15.05 -3.88
C PRO A 176 -10.36 16.05 -2.69
N PRO A 177 -9.84 17.28 -2.88
CA PRO A 177 -9.79 18.27 -1.82
C PRO A 177 -11.21 18.50 -1.29
N LYS A 178 -11.46 18.12 -0.04
CA LYS A 178 -12.73 18.38 0.64
C LYS A 178 -12.91 19.90 0.72
N ALA A 179 -14.06 20.42 0.29
CA ALA A 179 -14.36 21.84 0.49
C ALA A 179 -14.21 22.17 1.99
N PRO A 180 -13.47 23.22 2.35
CA PRO A 180 -13.20 23.50 3.75
C PRO A 180 -14.52 23.78 4.49
N LYS A 181 -14.81 22.99 5.54
CA LYS A 181 -15.79 23.40 6.54
C LYS A 181 -15.22 24.63 7.28
N PRO A 182 -16.04 25.63 7.68
CA PRO A 182 -15.53 26.90 8.22
C PRO A 182 -14.72 26.85 9.53
N SER A 183 -14.35 25.68 10.05
CA SER A 183 -13.71 25.54 11.37
C SER A 183 -12.55 24.55 11.45
N GLU A 184 -12.08 23.96 10.35
CA GLU A 184 -10.93 23.04 10.39
C GLU A 184 -9.66 23.69 9.82
N VAL A 185 -8.67 23.84 10.70
CA VAL A 185 -7.31 24.28 10.39
C VAL A 185 -6.70 23.35 9.34
N SER A 186 -6.16 23.96 8.29
CA SER A 186 -5.72 23.33 7.06
C SER A 186 -4.63 22.27 7.26
N GLY A 187 -4.93 21.08 6.77
CA GLY A 187 -3.97 20.05 6.38
C GLY A 187 -4.73 18.98 5.61
N THR A 188 -4.54 18.89 4.29
CA THR A 188 -5.01 17.71 3.55
C THR A 188 -4.27 16.51 4.13
N PRO A 189 -4.96 15.46 4.63
CA PRO A 189 -4.26 14.26 5.07
C PRO A 189 -3.41 13.74 3.89
N PRO A 190 -2.14 13.35 4.13
CA PRO A 190 -1.33 12.77 3.08
C PRO A 190 -2.08 11.56 2.52
N PRO A 191 -2.02 11.34 1.19
CA PRO A 191 -2.76 10.25 0.58
C PRO A 191 -2.26 8.91 1.15
N GLU A 192 -3.19 7.99 1.38
CA GLU A 192 -2.88 6.69 1.96
C GLU A 192 -2.14 5.85 0.91
N GLU A 193 -0.83 5.71 1.08
CA GLU A 193 0.03 4.91 0.22
C GLU A 193 0.09 3.47 0.73
N GLN A 194 -0.15 2.52 -0.17
CA GLN A 194 -0.09 1.10 0.12
C GLN A 194 0.74 0.37 -0.93
N THR A 195 1.53 -0.59 -0.48
CA THR A 195 2.44 -1.35 -1.34
C THR A 195 1.94 -2.78 -1.50
N LEU A 196 1.78 -3.21 -2.75
CA LEU A 196 1.48 -4.59 -3.12
C LEU A 196 2.71 -5.20 -3.81
N GLU A 197 2.97 -6.49 -3.56
CA GLU A 197 4.01 -7.22 -4.27
C GLU A 197 3.42 -8.41 -5.04
N VAL A 198 3.79 -8.52 -6.32
CA VAL A 198 3.45 -9.65 -7.18
C VAL A 198 4.72 -10.44 -7.43
N ASP A 199 4.75 -11.70 -7.00
CA ASP A 199 5.89 -12.58 -7.25
C ASP A 199 5.97 -12.95 -8.74
N LEU A 200 7.12 -12.66 -9.37
CA LEU A 200 7.38 -12.96 -10.78
C LEU A 200 8.34 -14.14 -10.97
N THR A 201 8.64 -14.90 -9.91
CA THR A 201 9.58 -16.05 -9.96
C THR A 201 9.17 -17.12 -10.97
N ALA A 202 7.87 -17.35 -11.15
CA ALA A 202 7.32 -18.27 -12.15
C ALA A 202 7.21 -17.67 -13.57
N GLY A 203 7.66 -16.42 -13.75
CA GLY A 203 7.53 -15.63 -14.98
C GLY A 203 6.65 -14.41 -14.78
N ASP A 204 6.79 -13.43 -15.67
CA ASP A 204 6.01 -12.18 -15.63
C ASP A 204 4.60 -12.41 -16.24
N PRO A 205 3.51 -12.37 -15.44
CA PRO A 205 2.16 -12.60 -15.94
C PRO A 205 1.63 -11.42 -16.74
N GLY A 206 2.21 -10.21 -16.60
CA GLY A 206 1.72 -8.99 -17.25
C GLY A 206 0.36 -8.52 -16.73
N ILE A 207 -0.12 -9.09 -15.62
CA ILE A 207 -1.43 -8.82 -15.05
C ILE A 207 -1.44 -9.13 -13.54
N ALA A 208 -2.15 -8.33 -12.75
CA ALA A 208 -2.50 -8.64 -11.36
C ALA A 208 -3.84 -7.99 -10.97
N LEU A 209 -4.54 -8.61 -10.03
CA LEU A 209 -5.77 -8.06 -9.45
C LEU A 209 -5.47 -7.48 -8.06
N ASP A 210 -5.74 -6.20 -7.91
CA ASP A 210 -5.75 -5.50 -6.64
C ASP A 210 -7.16 -5.53 -6.03
N ARG A 211 -7.41 -6.51 -5.15
CA ARG A 211 -8.67 -6.65 -4.41
C ARG A 211 -8.85 -5.64 -3.29
N GLY A 212 -7.78 -4.95 -2.89
CA GLY A 212 -7.85 -3.94 -1.83
C GLY A 212 -8.30 -2.58 -2.34
N ALA A 213 -8.42 -2.40 -3.65
CA ALA A 213 -8.86 -1.15 -4.26
C ALA A 213 -10.36 -1.18 -4.44
N ALA A 214 -11.06 -0.46 -3.56
CA ALA A 214 -12.50 -0.31 -3.62
C ALA A 214 -12.93 0.49 -4.85
N LEU A 215 -14.14 0.21 -5.34
CA LEU A 215 -14.83 1.02 -6.33
C LEU A 215 -15.23 2.38 -5.74
N ASP A 216 -15.62 3.32 -6.60
CA ASP A 216 -15.95 4.73 -6.32
C ASP A 216 -14.82 5.54 -5.69
N HIS A 217 -13.59 5.17 -6.01
CA HIS A 217 -12.38 5.87 -5.59
C HIS A 217 -11.49 6.20 -6.78
N LEU A 218 -10.82 7.35 -6.66
CA LEU A 218 -9.78 7.76 -7.61
C LEU A 218 -8.43 7.23 -7.14
N TRP A 219 -7.89 6.26 -7.87
CA TRP A 219 -6.62 5.61 -7.54
C TRP A 219 -5.51 6.07 -8.46
N ARG A 220 -4.30 6.20 -7.91
CA ARG A 220 -3.06 6.29 -8.69
C ARG A 220 -2.16 5.11 -8.38
N TYR A 221 -1.64 4.49 -9.44
CA TYR A 221 -0.71 3.38 -9.37
C TYR A 221 0.62 3.76 -10.01
N THR A 222 1.71 3.37 -9.38
CA THR A 222 3.05 3.24 -9.98
C THR A 222 3.57 1.84 -9.72
N ALA A 223 4.39 1.31 -10.61
CA ALA A 223 4.96 -0.01 -10.45
C ALA A 223 6.45 -0.01 -10.80
N GLU A 224 7.24 -0.75 -10.05
CA GLU A 224 8.65 -1.01 -10.30
C GLU A 224 8.95 -2.51 -10.20
N ARG A 225 9.92 -2.98 -10.98
CA ARG A 225 10.44 -4.34 -10.80
C ARG A 225 11.56 -4.30 -9.78
N VAL A 226 11.53 -5.21 -8.82
CA VAL A 226 12.50 -5.30 -7.74
C VAL A 226 13.14 -6.67 -7.77
N GLN A 227 14.46 -6.72 -7.94
CA GLN A 227 15.22 -7.95 -7.80
C GLN A 227 15.59 -8.13 -6.33
N LYS A 228 15.05 -9.18 -5.68
CA LYS A 228 15.45 -9.62 -4.35
C LYS A 228 16.44 -10.75 -4.49
N GLN A 229 17.59 -10.66 -3.81
CA GLN A 229 18.63 -11.66 -3.89
C GLN A 229 19.52 -11.65 -2.64
N THR A 230 20.25 -12.74 -2.44
CA THR A 230 21.26 -12.82 -1.39
C THR A 230 22.64 -12.81 -2.03
N LEU A 231 23.47 -11.84 -1.68
CA LEU A 231 24.86 -11.78 -2.09
C LEU A 231 25.74 -12.05 -0.87
N GLU A 232 26.55 -13.10 -0.95
CA GLU A 232 27.27 -13.68 0.18
C GLU A 232 26.30 -14.08 1.31
N THR A 233 26.17 -13.26 2.34
CA THR A 233 25.26 -13.46 3.49
C THR A 233 24.24 -12.33 3.64
N HIS A 234 24.21 -11.38 2.71
CA HIS A 234 23.38 -10.17 2.80
C HIS A 234 22.21 -10.25 1.83
N ALA A 235 20.99 -10.15 2.36
CA ALA A 235 19.80 -9.91 1.55
C ALA A 235 19.85 -8.48 1.01
N VAL A 236 19.75 -8.33 -0.31
CA VAL A 236 19.81 -7.04 -1.00
C VAL A 236 18.68 -6.95 -2.02
N GLU A 237 18.19 -5.73 -2.20
CA GLU A 237 17.19 -5.41 -3.21
C GLU A 237 17.76 -4.42 -4.23
N THR A 238 17.31 -4.50 -5.47
CA THR A 238 17.59 -3.50 -6.50
C THR A 238 16.31 -3.24 -7.28
N SER A 239 15.80 -2.02 -7.18
CA SER A 239 14.65 -1.56 -7.95
C SER A 239 15.10 -1.10 -9.33
N GLY A 240 14.33 -1.43 -10.36
CA GLY A 240 14.40 -0.79 -11.67
C GLY A 240 13.75 0.59 -11.63
N GLU A 241 13.91 1.35 -12.71
CA GLU A 241 13.18 2.63 -12.85
C GLU A 241 11.66 2.38 -12.80
N PRO A 242 10.90 3.19 -12.05
CA PRO A 242 9.46 3.04 -11.98
C PRO A 242 8.81 3.30 -13.35
N GLY A 243 7.73 2.59 -13.63
CA GLY A 243 6.86 2.89 -14.76
C GLY A 243 6.16 4.25 -14.61
N GLY A 244 5.64 4.76 -15.72
CA GLY A 244 4.76 5.94 -15.68
C GLY A 244 3.52 5.67 -14.81
N PRO A 245 3.07 6.65 -14.00
CA PRO A 245 1.88 6.48 -13.18
C PRO A 245 0.64 6.32 -14.05
N VAL A 246 -0.30 5.50 -13.60
CA VAL A 246 -1.67 5.45 -14.14
C VAL A 246 -2.65 5.92 -13.09
N THR A 247 -3.66 6.69 -13.49
CA THR A 247 -4.76 7.12 -12.62
C THR A 247 -6.06 6.55 -13.15
N LEU A 248 -6.87 5.98 -12.27
CA LEU A 248 -8.15 5.35 -12.59
C LEU A 248 -9.22 5.87 -11.64
N ASP A 249 -10.31 6.39 -12.21
CA ASP A 249 -11.57 6.60 -11.49
C ASP A 249 -12.33 5.27 -11.49
N ALA A 250 -12.26 4.52 -10.40
CA ALA A 250 -12.77 3.15 -10.31
C ALA A 250 -14.27 3.15 -10.01
N LYS A 251 -15.07 3.85 -10.82
CA LYS A 251 -16.52 3.96 -10.63
C LYS A 251 -17.20 2.59 -10.63
N ASP A 252 -18.17 2.40 -9.75
CA ASP A 252 -19.04 1.23 -9.82
C ASP A 252 -20.02 1.34 -11.00
N ILE A 253 -19.87 0.41 -11.93
CA ILE A 253 -20.71 0.25 -13.13
C ILE A 253 -21.12 -1.21 -13.32
N PHE A 254 -20.85 -2.06 -12.32
CA PHE A 254 -21.01 -3.50 -12.43
C PHE A 254 -22.34 -3.89 -11.77
N PRO A 255 -23.35 -4.29 -12.56
CA PRO A 255 -24.59 -4.73 -11.96
C PRO A 255 -24.39 -6.01 -11.14
N PRO A 256 -25.28 -6.27 -10.16
CA PRO A 256 -25.28 -7.54 -9.44
C PRO A 256 -25.46 -8.75 -10.37
N ALA A 257 -25.21 -9.95 -9.82
CA ALA A 257 -25.52 -11.19 -10.51
C ALA A 257 -27.02 -11.28 -10.89
N VAL A 258 -27.30 -12.05 -11.95
CA VAL A 258 -28.67 -12.32 -12.36
C VAL A 258 -29.31 -13.27 -11.34
N PRO A 259 -30.49 -12.94 -10.79
CA PRO A 259 -31.22 -13.82 -9.88
C PRO A 259 -31.48 -15.20 -10.50
N GLN A 260 -31.22 -16.26 -9.74
CA GLN A 260 -31.35 -17.65 -10.20
C GLN A 260 -32.46 -18.40 -9.47
N GLY A 261 -32.99 -19.44 -10.12
CA GLY A 261 -33.96 -20.34 -9.50
C GLY A 261 -35.32 -19.69 -9.20
N LEU A 262 -35.73 -18.71 -10.02
CA LEU A 262 -37.06 -18.13 -9.92
C LEU A 262 -38.12 -19.23 -10.06
N VAL A 263 -39.07 -19.25 -9.14
CA VAL A 263 -40.27 -20.08 -9.17
C VAL A 263 -41.50 -19.21 -8.87
N ALA A 264 -42.62 -19.56 -9.48
CA ALA A 264 -43.93 -18.96 -9.25
C ALA A 264 -44.89 -20.05 -8.81
N VAL A 265 -45.69 -19.78 -7.78
CA VAL A 265 -46.68 -20.71 -7.25
C VAL A 265 -47.95 -19.94 -6.91
N ALA A 266 -49.10 -20.38 -7.40
CA ALA A 266 -50.39 -19.85 -6.97
C ALA A 266 -50.65 -20.16 -5.48
N ASP A 267 -51.11 -19.18 -4.72
CA ASP A 267 -51.46 -19.38 -3.32
C ASP A 267 -52.65 -20.36 -3.16
N GLU A 268 -52.76 -21.00 -2.01
CA GLU A 268 -53.82 -22.00 -1.76
C GLU A 268 -55.23 -21.40 -1.85
N GLN A 269 -55.36 -20.07 -1.69
CA GLN A 269 -56.64 -19.37 -1.76
C GLN A 269 -57.02 -18.91 -3.18
N GLY A 270 -56.13 -19.06 -4.17
CA GLY A 270 -56.35 -18.61 -5.55
C GLY A 270 -56.54 -17.09 -5.66
N LYS A 271 -55.82 -16.31 -4.85
CA LYS A 271 -55.88 -14.85 -4.79
C LYS A 271 -54.58 -14.16 -5.18
N ALA A 272 -53.46 -14.87 -5.11
CA ALA A 272 -52.14 -14.31 -5.37
C ALA A 272 -51.21 -15.36 -5.98
N ILE A 273 -50.10 -14.88 -6.53
CA ILE A 273 -48.98 -15.74 -6.95
C ILE A 273 -47.75 -15.34 -6.16
N ASP A 274 -47.19 -16.31 -5.45
CA ASP A 274 -45.97 -16.16 -4.66
C ASP A 274 -44.77 -16.53 -5.52
N LEU A 275 -43.82 -15.59 -5.59
CA LEU A 275 -42.55 -15.75 -6.27
C LEU A 275 -41.44 -15.96 -5.24
N SER A 276 -40.50 -16.83 -5.55
CA SER A 276 -39.25 -16.95 -4.80
C SER A 276 -38.07 -17.28 -5.70
N TRP A 277 -36.87 -16.86 -5.31
CA TRP A 277 -35.63 -17.11 -6.02
C TRP A 277 -34.46 -17.26 -5.04
N ALA A 278 -33.29 -17.66 -5.53
CA ALA A 278 -32.08 -17.71 -4.72
C ALA A 278 -31.60 -16.28 -4.39
N PRO A 279 -31.21 -15.97 -3.14
CA PRO A 279 -30.72 -14.65 -2.78
C PRO A 279 -29.34 -14.38 -3.40
N ASP A 280 -29.17 -13.16 -3.87
CA ASP A 280 -27.88 -12.60 -4.28
C ASP A 280 -27.12 -12.13 -3.02
N THR A 281 -25.79 -12.09 -3.08
CA THR A 281 -24.92 -11.97 -1.88
C THR A 281 -23.98 -10.76 -1.92
N GLU A 282 -24.15 -9.92 -2.93
CA GLU A 282 -23.40 -8.71 -3.20
C GLU A 282 -23.60 -7.68 -2.07
N PRO A 283 -22.53 -7.13 -1.47
CA PRO A 283 -22.63 -6.19 -0.33
C PRO A 283 -23.39 -4.89 -0.64
N ASP A 284 -23.43 -4.52 -1.91
CA ASP A 284 -24.02 -3.33 -2.50
C ASP A 284 -25.42 -3.58 -3.08
N LEU A 285 -25.96 -4.81 -2.99
CA LEU A 285 -27.34 -5.12 -3.40
C LEU A 285 -28.34 -4.20 -2.71
N ALA A 286 -29.17 -3.51 -3.50
CA ALA A 286 -30.27 -2.66 -3.03
C ALA A 286 -31.61 -3.41 -3.03
N GLY A 287 -31.80 -4.37 -3.94
CA GLY A 287 -33.00 -5.20 -4.01
C GLY A 287 -33.28 -5.71 -5.43
N TYR A 288 -34.53 -6.10 -5.68
CA TYR A 288 -34.97 -6.78 -6.90
C TYR A 288 -36.08 -6.02 -7.62
N ALA A 289 -36.01 -5.91 -8.95
CA ALA A 289 -37.15 -5.46 -9.76
C ALA A 289 -37.92 -6.68 -10.29
N ILE A 290 -39.22 -6.70 -10.02
CA ILE A 290 -40.10 -7.79 -10.43
C ILE A 290 -40.84 -7.36 -11.69
N TYR A 291 -40.63 -8.09 -12.78
CA TYR A 291 -41.28 -7.84 -14.05
C TYR A 291 -42.45 -8.80 -14.22
N ARG A 292 -43.63 -8.26 -14.48
CA ARG A 292 -44.83 -9.05 -14.79
C ARG A 292 -45.36 -8.72 -16.17
N ARG A 293 -45.73 -9.75 -16.92
CA ARG A 293 -46.44 -9.65 -18.20
C ARG A 293 -47.62 -10.61 -18.25
N GLU A 294 -48.76 -10.13 -18.71
CA GLU A 294 -49.90 -10.98 -19.04
C GLU A 294 -49.70 -11.61 -20.42
N LEU A 295 -49.81 -12.94 -20.52
CA LEU A 295 -49.52 -13.66 -21.77
C LEU A 295 -50.62 -13.50 -22.83
N SER A 296 -51.85 -13.20 -22.40
CA SER A 296 -52.99 -12.93 -23.30
C SER A 296 -52.95 -11.52 -23.89
N GLY A 297 -52.14 -10.63 -23.33
CA GLY A 297 -52.01 -9.23 -23.75
C GLY A 297 -50.80 -8.97 -24.66
N THR A 298 -50.74 -7.77 -25.22
CA THR A 298 -49.59 -7.28 -26.01
C THR A 298 -48.66 -6.36 -25.21
N SER A 299 -48.99 -6.07 -23.95
CA SER A 299 -48.24 -5.14 -23.11
C SER A 299 -46.88 -5.73 -22.71
N PRO A 300 -45.80 -4.93 -22.77
CA PRO A 300 -44.49 -5.37 -22.29
C PRO A 300 -44.50 -5.58 -20.77
N ALA A 301 -43.58 -6.42 -20.29
CA ALA A 301 -43.43 -6.65 -18.85
C ALA A 301 -43.07 -5.35 -18.13
N SER A 302 -43.82 -5.00 -17.09
CA SER A 302 -43.59 -3.78 -16.30
C SER A 302 -42.91 -4.11 -14.98
N PRO A 303 -41.89 -3.35 -14.55
CA PRO A 303 -41.23 -3.56 -13.27
C PRO A 303 -42.12 -3.14 -12.09
N SER A 304 -41.83 -3.69 -10.91
CA SER A 304 -42.33 -3.19 -9.63
C SER A 304 -41.95 -1.72 -9.43
N ARG A 305 -42.80 -0.96 -8.73
CA ARG A 305 -42.56 0.49 -8.50
C ARG A 305 -41.33 0.77 -7.65
N HIS A 306 -40.99 -0.15 -6.74
CA HIS A 306 -39.84 -0.07 -5.85
C HIS A 306 -39.10 -1.40 -5.87
N PRO A 307 -37.76 -1.39 -5.68
CA PRO A 307 -37.00 -2.61 -5.48
C PRO A 307 -37.53 -3.39 -4.25
N VAL A 308 -37.69 -4.69 -4.42
CA VAL A 308 -38.08 -5.62 -3.36
C VAL A 308 -36.81 -6.08 -2.66
N ALA A 309 -36.70 -5.91 -1.34
CA ALA A 309 -35.49 -6.29 -0.60
C ALA A 309 -35.38 -7.80 -0.34
N ALA A 310 -36.50 -8.50 -0.20
CA ALA A 310 -36.53 -9.94 0.04
C ALA A 310 -36.38 -10.74 -1.27
N PRO A 311 -35.79 -11.95 -1.25
CA PRO A 311 -35.72 -12.85 -2.41
C PRO A 311 -37.07 -13.56 -2.67
N SER A 312 -38.17 -12.85 -2.40
CA SER A 312 -39.53 -13.32 -2.59
C SER A 312 -40.48 -12.14 -2.82
N PHE A 313 -41.58 -12.40 -3.52
CA PHE A 313 -42.57 -11.39 -3.82
C PHE A 313 -43.98 -12.00 -3.84
N HIS A 314 -44.91 -11.36 -3.14
CA HIS A 314 -46.32 -11.73 -3.13
C HIS A 314 -47.09 -10.84 -4.11
N ASP A 315 -47.44 -11.38 -5.27
CA ASP A 315 -48.22 -10.66 -6.28
C ASP A 315 -49.72 -10.87 -6.04
N ALA A 316 -50.34 -9.95 -5.30
CA ALA A 316 -51.79 -9.93 -5.08
C ALA A 316 -52.57 -9.15 -6.15
N ALA A 317 -51.91 -8.65 -7.20
CA ALA A 317 -52.53 -7.85 -8.25
C ALA A 317 -52.86 -8.67 -9.53
N VAL A 318 -52.72 -9.99 -9.46
CA VAL A 318 -53.11 -10.94 -10.50
C VAL A 318 -54.63 -11.20 -10.50
N GLN A 319 -55.18 -11.62 -11.64
CA GLN A 319 -56.59 -11.95 -11.76
C GLN A 319 -56.82 -13.46 -11.94
N PRO A 320 -57.84 -14.05 -11.29
CA PRO A 320 -58.19 -15.46 -11.50
C PRO A 320 -58.47 -15.80 -12.96
N GLY A 321 -58.05 -16.97 -13.40
CA GLY A 321 -58.15 -17.45 -14.78
C GLY A 321 -57.21 -16.76 -15.78
N THR A 322 -56.23 -15.98 -15.29
CA THR A 322 -55.27 -15.26 -16.14
C THR A 322 -53.87 -15.84 -15.96
N ARG A 323 -53.18 -16.05 -17.08
CA ARG A 323 -51.81 -16.55 -17.12
C ARG A 323 -50.81 -15.42 -17.30
N TYR A 324 -49.80 -15.39 -16.45
CA TYR A 324 -48.75 -14.38 -16.48
C TYR A 324 -47.37 -15.04 -16.58
N ALA A 325 -46.41 -14.23 -17.01
CA ALA A 325 -45.00 -14.53 -16.96
C ALA A 325 -44.30 -13.52 -16.02
N TRP A 326 -43.40 -14.02 -15.19
CA TRP A 326 -42.54 -13.21 -14.34
C TRP A 326 -41.08 -13.41 -14.66
N SER A 327 -40.31 -12.33 -14.54
CA SER A 327 -38.85 -12.36 -14.48
C SER A 327 -38.37 -11.40 -13.41
N VAL A 328 -37.17 -11.63 -12.89
CA VAL A 328 -36.59 -10.82 -11.81
C VAL A 328 -35.20 -10.36 -12.21
N SER A 329 -34.88 -9.10 -11.93
CA SER A 329 -33.50 -8.58 -11.98
C SER A 329 -33.08 -8.08 -10.61
N ALA A 330 -31.78 -7.95 -10.40
CA ALA A 330 -31.16 -7.39 -9.21
C ALA A 330 -30.67 -5.97 -9.49
N LEU A 331 -30.74 -5.09 -8.48
CA LEU A 331 -30.26 -3.71 -8.52
C LEU A 331 -29.29 -3.47 -7.37
N ASP A 332 -28.20 -2.77 -7.66
CA ASP A 332 -27.28 -2.25 -6.63
C ASP A 332 -27.71 -0.85 -6.13
N LYS A 333 -26.92 -0.31 -5.20
CA LYS A 333 -27.12 1.02 -4.59
C LYS A 333 -26.79 2.18 -5.53
N ASP A 334 -26.00 1.93 -6.57
CA ASP A 334 -25.58 2.92 -7.58
C ASP A 334 -26.51 2.97 -8.79
N GLY A 335 -27.49 2.07 -8.83
CA GLY A 335 -28.54 1.97 -9.83
C GLY A 335 -28.20 1.09 -11.03
N ASN A 336 -27.15 0.27 -10.96
CA ASN A 336 -26.89 -0.71 -12.01
C ASN A 336 -27.84 -1.90 -11.83
N GLU A 337 -28.50 -2.28 -12.91
CA GLU A 337 -29.48 -3.37 -12.94
C GLU A 337 -28.93 -4.57 -13.72
N SER A 338 -29.07 -5.77 -13.18
CA SER A 338 -28.68 -7.01 -13.84
C SER A 338 -29.56 -7.28 -15.07
N PRO A 339 -29.12 -8.15 -16.00
CA PRO A 339 -30.06 -8.83 -16.88
C PRO A 339 -31.17 -9.53 -16.09
N ARG A 340 -32.33 -9.73 -16.72
CA ARG A 340 -33.46 -10.44 -16.09
C ARG A 340 -33.19 -11.95 -16.06
N SER A 341 -33.73 -12.62 -15.04
CA SER A 341 -33.82 -14.07 -14.97
C SER A 341 -34.60 -14.64 -16.16
N PRO A 342 -34.46 -15.95 -16.46
CA PRO A 342 -35.43 -16.65 -17.30
C PRO A 342 -36.86 -16.40 -16.80
N GLU A 343 -37.81 -16.28 -17.72
CA GLU A 343 -39.22 -16.12 -17.37
C GLU A 343 -39.77 -17.43 -16.79
N VAL A 344 -40.62 -17.31 -15.77
CA VAL A 344 -41.50 -18.39 -15.30
C VAL A 344 -42.94 -18.01 -15.56
N GLU A 345 -43.75 -18.98 -15.96
CA GLU A 345 -45.16 -18.79 -16.24
C GLU A 345 -45.98 -19.50 -15.17
N GLU A 346 -47.05 -18.86 -14.73
CA GLU A 346 -48.03 -19.43 -13.82
C GLU A 346 -49.42 -18.86 -14.12
N GLU A 347 -50.44 -19.67 -13.93
CA GLU A 347 -51.84 -19.29 -14.04
C GLU A 347 -52.46 -19.25 -12.65
N LEU A 348 -53.14 -18.14 -12.33
CA LEU A 348 -53.96 -18.12 -11.12
C LEU A 348 -55.25 -18.91 -11.42
N PRO A 349 -55.55 -20.02 -10.73
CA PRO A 349 -56.73 -20.82 -11.04
C PRO A 349 -58.02 -19.99 -10.93
N SER A 350 -58.98 -20.26 -11.81
CA SER A 350 -60.31 -19.66 -11.68
C SER A 350 -60.98 -20.17 -10.40
N GLN A 351 -61.63 -19.27 -9.65
CA GLN A 351 -62.40 -19.70 -8.48
C GLN A 351 -63.62 -20.52 -8.94
N PRO A 352 -63.97 -21.62 -8.24
CA PRO A 352 -65.20 -22.35 -8.53
C PRO A 352 -66.40 -21.40 -8.45
N GLN A 353 -67.25 -21.37 -9.48
CA GLN A 353 -68.53 -20.67 -9.38
C GLN A 353 -69.36 -21.33 -8.25
N PRO A 354 -69.91 -20.54 -7.30
CA PRO A 354 -70.72 -21.07 -6.21
C PRO A 354 -72.04 -21.68 -6.67
#